data_AF-A0A4R9J6H0-F1
#
_entry.id   AF-A0A4R9J6H0-F1
#
_cell.length_a   1.000
_cell.length_b   1.000
_cell.length_c   1.000
_cell.angle_alpha   90.00
_cell.angle_beta   90.00
_cell.angle_gamma   90.00
#
_symmetry.space_group_name_H-M   'P 1'
#
loop_
_entity.id
_entity.type
_entity.pdbx_description
1 polymer ?
#
loop_
_entity_poly.entity_id
_entity_poly.type
_entity_poly.pdbx_seq_one_letter_code
_entity_poly.pdbx_strand_id
1 'polypeptide(L)'
;MSFDFSDEYKETVQNILSDRFPQVSKIYDLKARSKGERKFLEFRLEFKKDTHPLEEPKILESLLDDLKQEFPYTEIIIYPNQR
;
A
#
# COMPACT_ATOMS: atom_id res chain seq x y z
N MET A 1 -0.34 -5.94 -23.85
CA MET A 1 0.96 -5.82 -23.16
C MET A 1 0.67 -5.49 -21.72
N SER A 2 1.17 -6.28 -20.77
CA SER A 2 1.11 -5.94 -19.35
C SER A 2 2.24 -4.96 -19.10
N PHE A 3 1.91 -3.73 -18.74
CA PHE A 3 2.90 -2.77 -18.30
C PHE A 3 3.15 -3.01 -16.81
N ASP A 4 4.42 -3.18 -16.46
CA ASP A 4 4.88 -3.22 -15.08
C ASP A 4 5.25 -1.79 -14.69
N PHE A 5 4.53 -1.24 -13.72
CA PHE A 5 4.77 0.08 -13.13
C PHE A 5 4.95 -0.05 -11.62
N SER A 6 5.45 -1.21 -11.18
CA SER A 6 5.67 -1.49 -9.77
C SER A 6 6.68 -0.52 -9.16
N ASP A 7 7.70 -0.09 -9.90
CA ASP A 7 8.71 0.84 -9.40
C ASP A 7 8.14 2.26 -9.14
N GLU A 8 7.33 2.79 -10.05
CA GLU A 8 6.67 4.11 -9.89
C GLU A 8 5.71 4.11 -8.69
N TYR A 9 4.93 3.03 -8.56
CA TYR A 9 3.98 2.87 -7.46
C TYR A 9 4.71 2.66 -6.15
N LYS A 10 5.83 1.92 -6.16
CA LYS A 10 6.62 1.64 -4.98
C LYS A 10 7.22 2.89 -4.37
N GLU A 11 7.82 3.77 -5.17
CA GLU A 11 8.39 5.02 -4.66
C GLU A 11 7.31 5.88 -3.98
N THR A 12 6.17 6.05 -4.66
CA THR A 12 5.04 6.82 -4.15
C THR A 12 4.47 6.22 -2.85
N VAL A 13 4.23 4.90 -2.83
CA VAL A 13 3.75 4.20 -1.62
C VAL A 13 4.76 4.34 -0.47
N GLN A 14 6.07 4.22 -0.74
CA GLN A 14 7.10 4.39 0.28
C GLN A 14 7.13 5.81 0.85
N ASN A 15 6.93 6.83 0.00
CA ASN A 15 6.86 8.22 0.44
C ASN A 15 5.65 8.45 1.35
N ILE A 16 4.44 8.02 0.94
CA ILE A 16 3.21 8.13 1.74
C ILE A 16 3.39 7.46 3.10
N LEU A 17 3.95 6.25 3.12
CA LEU A 17 4.17 5.49 4.34
C LEU A 17 5.18 6.17 5.27
N SER A 18 6.27 6.70 4.72
CA SER A 18 7.33 7.34 5.50
C SER A 18 6.87 8.68 6.10
N ASP A 19 6.03 9.43 5.39
CA ASP A 19 5.54 10.74 5.80
C ASP A 19 4.40 10.61 6.83
N ARG A 20 3.40 9.76 6.55
CA ARG A 20 2.12 9.76 7.29
C ARG A 20 1.91 8.55 8.19
N PHE A 21 2.64 7.46 7.98
CA PHE A 21 2.40 6.17 8.66
C PHE A 21 3.65 5.62 9.36
N PRO A 22 4.19 6.33 10.38
CA PRO A 22 5.38 5.90 11.10
C PRO A 22 5.18 4.58 11.87
N GLN A 23 3.94 4.09 12.03
CA GLN A 23 3.67 2.78 12.64
C GLN A 23 3.96 1.60 11.70
N VAL A 24 4.13 1.86 10.41
CA VAL A 24 4.48 0.85 9.42
C VAL A 24 5.99 0.60 9.47
N SER A 25 6.37 -0.66 9.54
CA SER A 25 7.76 -1.11 9.61
C SER A 25 8.36 -1.20 8.20
N LYS A 26 7.65 -1.90 7.29
CA LYS A 26 8.07 -2.09 5.89
C LYS A 26 6.92 -2.56 5.01
N ILE A 27 7.08 -2.41 3.70
CA ILE A 27 6.29 -3.07 2.67
C ILE A 27 7.14 -3.96 1.79
N TYR A 28 6.53 -5.01 1.22
CA TYR A 28 7.21 -5.95 0.33
C TYR A 28 6.21 -6.67 -0.58
N ASP A 29 6.73 -7.40 -1.57
CA ASP A 29 5.93 -8.13 -2.56
C ASP A 29 4.92 -7.22 -3.30
N LEU A 30 5.34 -5.97 -3.55
CA LEU A 30 4.53 -4.98 -4.28
C LEU A 30 4.46 -5.37 -5.75
N LYS A 31 3.22 -5.49 -6.24
CA LYS A 31 2.91 -5.83 -7.62
C LYS A 31 1.92 -4.80 -8.13
N ALA A 32 2.31 -4.10 -9.18
CA ALA A 32 1.41 -3.21 -9.91
C ALA A 32 1.18 -3.77 -11.32
N ARG A 33 -0.08 -3.97 -11.69
CA ARG A 33 -0.46 -4.51 -13.00
C ARG A 33 -1.63 -3.73 -13.60
N SER A 34 -1.63 -3.52 -14.91
CA SER A 34 -2.81 -3.06 -15.66
C SER A 34 -3.47 -4.22 -16.37
N LYS A 35 -4.80 -4.22 -16.37
CA LYS A 35 -5.61 -5.02 -17.30
C LYS A 35 -6.62 -4.11 -18.00
N GLY A 36 -6.31 -3.72 -19.24
CA GLY A 36 -7.10 -2.74 -19.97
C GLY A 36 -7.02 -1.36 -19.29
N GLU A 37 -8.17 -0.78 -18.97
CA GLU A 37 -8.27 0.52 -18.29
C GLU A 37 -8.11 0.42 -16.76
N ARG A 38 -8.18 -0.79 -16.18
CA ARG A 38 -8.07 -0.98 -14.73
C ARG A 38 -6.63 -1.21 -14.31
N LYS A 39 -6.20 -0.50 -13.28
CA LYS A 39 -4.93 -0.72 -12.59
C LYS A 39 -5.18 -1.48 -11.29
N PHE A 40 -4.23 -2.32 -10.92
CA PHE A 40 -4.24 -3.07 -9.67
C PHE A 40 -2.92 -2.86 -8.98
N LEU A 41 -2.97 -2.53 -7.70
CA LEU A 41 -1.81 -2.44 -6.81
C LEU A 41 -2.05 -3.41 -5.66
N GLU A 42 -1.17 -4.38 -5.50
CA GLU A 42 -1.21 -5.28 -4.35
C GLU A 42 0.15 -5.34 -3.66
N PHE A 43 0.18 -5.28 -2.32
CA PHE A 43 1.42 -5.37 -1.56
C PHE A 43 1.17 -5.90 -0.15
N ARG A 44 2.24 -6.44 0.46
CA ARG A 44 2.26 -6.84 1.86
C ARG A 44 2.81 -5.70 2.70
N LEU A 45 2.23 -5.52 3.87
CA LEU A 45 2.60 -4.50 4.84
C LEU A 45 2.89 -5.15 6.19
N GLU A 46 3.97 -4.73 6.85
CA GLU A 46 4.33 -5.13 8.20
C GLU A 46 4.25 -3.93 9.14
N PHE A 47 3.52 -4.06 10.24
CA PHE A 47 3.50 -3.05 11.31
C PHE A 47 4.71 -3.19 12.25
N LYS A 48 5.05 -2.09 12.94
CA LYS A 48 6.01 -2.14 14.05
C LYS A 48 5.44 -2.97 15.20
N LYS A 49 6.33 -3.56 16.02
CA LYS A 49 5.96 -4.43 17.15
C LYS A 49 5.16 -3.68 18.22
N ASP A 50 5.37 -2.37 18.31
CA ASP A 50 4.72 -1.50 19.28
C ASP A 50 3.36 -0.98 18.81
N THR A 51 2.96 -1.27 17.57
CA THR A 51 1.65 -0.88 17.03
C THR A 51 0.56 -1.72 17.67
N HIS A 52 -0.46 -1.09 18.23
CA HIS A 52 -1.54 -1.82 18.87
C HIS A 52 -2.45 -2.49 17.81
N PRO A 53 -2.86 -3.77 17.97
CA PRO A 53 -3.71 -4.46 16.98
C PRO A 53 -5.04 -3.76 16.68
N LEU A 54 -5.56 -2.98 17.63
CA LEU A 54 -6.78 -2.18 17.45
C LEU A 54 -6.56 -0.91 16.60
N GLU A 55 -5.32 -0.48 16.43
CA GLU A 55 -4.96 0.67 15.59
C GLU A 55 -4.66 0.25 14.14
N GLU A 56 -4.24 -1.00 13.92
CA GLU A 56 -3.95 -1.54 12.58
C GLU A 56 -5.08 -1.28 11.58
N PRO A 57 -6.37 -1.54 11.88
CA PRO A 57 -7.46 -1.32 10.92
C PRO A 57 -7.65 0.16 10.57
N LYS A 58 -7.49 1.06 11.55
CA LYS A 58 -7.61 2.52 11.34
C LYS A 58 -6.50 3.05 10.45
N ILE A 59 -5.29 2.52 10.64
CA ILE A 59 -4.12 2.85 9.82
C ILE A 59 -4.33 2.33 8.39
N LEU A 60 -4.83 1.11 8.24
CA LEU A 60 -5.13 0.53 6.93
C LEU A 60 -6.21 1.31 6.19
N GLU A 61 -7.29 1.72 6.85
CA GLU A 61 -8.32 2.57 6.25
C GLU A 61 -7.72 3.89 5.76
N SER A 62 -6.98 4.58 6.63
CA SER A 62 -6.35 5.87 6.30
C SER A 62 -5.37 5.74 5.13
N LEU A 63 -4.55 4.67 5.13
CA LEU A 63 -3.62 4.38 4.05
C LEU A 63 -4.35 4.06 2.74
N LEU A 64 -5.45 3.31 2.79
CA LEU A 64 -6.26 3.01 1.61
C LEU A 64 -6.89 4.28 1.03
N ASP A 65 -7.37 5.20 1.87
CA ASP A 65 -7.91 6.47 1.41
C ASP A 65 -6.84 7.34 0.73
N ASP A 66 -5.65 7.44 1.32
CA ASP A 66 -4.53 8.17 0.72
C ASP A 66 -4.10 7.57 -0.62
N LEU A 67 -3.96 6.24 -0.67
CA LEU A 67 -3.59 5.55 -1.90
C LEU A 67 -4.66 5.68 -2.99
N LYS A 68 -5.95 5.70 -2.63
CA LYS A 68 -7.03 5.93 -3.60
C LYS A 68 -7.04 7.37 -4.14
N GLN A 69 -6.61 8.34 -3.35
CA GLN A 69 -6.45 9.72 -3.80
C GLN A 69 -5.28 9.85 -4.77
N GLU A 70 -4.15 9.23 -4.47
CA GLU A 70 -2.93 9.28 -5.30
C GLU A 70 -3.05 8.41 -6.57
N PHE A 71 -3.74 7.28 -6.48
CA PHE A 71 -3.92 6.34 -7.58
C PHE A 71 -5.40 6.21 -7.97
N PRO A 72 -6.02 7.27 -8.54
CA PRO A 72 -7.40 7.20 -8.97
C PRO A 72 -7.57 6.07 -9.99
N TYR A 73 -8.67 5.32 -9.89
CA TYR A 73 -8.99 4.17 -10.74
C TYR A 73 -8.07 2.94 -10.57
N THR A 74 -7.32 2.87 -9.47
CA THR A 74 -6.53 1.67 -9.11
C THR A 74 -7.25 0.87 -8.02
N GLU A 75 -7.43 -0.42 -8.25
CA GLU A 75 -7.85 -1.35 -7.21
C GLU A 75 -6.64 -1.70 -6.32
N ILE A 76 -6.71 -1.31 -5.05
CA ILE A 76 -5.61 -1.46 -4.09
C ILE A 76 -5.95 -2.58 -3.11
N ILE A 77 -5.04 -3.55 -2.95
CA ILE A 77 -5.17 -4.67 -2.02
C ILE A 77 -3.95 -4.68 -1.10
N ILE A 78 -4.18 -4.48 0.20
CA ILE A 78 -3.12 -4.48 1.20
C ILE A 78 -3.25 -5.75 2.03
N TYR A 79 -2.18 -6.53 2.08
CA TYR A 79 -2.10 -7.71 2.94
C TYR A 79 -1.32 -7.36 4.22
N PRO A 80 -2.02 -7.07 5.33
CA PRO A 80 -1.34 -6.87 6.61
C PRO A 80 -0.75 -8.20 7.06
N ASN A 81 0.57 -8.23 7.26
CA ASN A 81 1.25 -9.37 7.83
C ASN A 81 1.44 -9.11 9.32
N GLN A 82 0.71 -9.86 10.13
CA GLN A 82 0.91 -9.86 11.58
C GLN A 82 2.25 -10.55 11.88
N ARG A 83 3.08 -9.90 12.70
CA ARG A 83 4.37 -10.42 13.15
C ARG A 83 4.23 -11.65 14.03
#